data_AF-A0A3D4AMK5-F1
#
_entry.id   AF-A0A3D4AMK5-F1
#
_cell.length_a   1.000
_cell.length_b   1.000
_cell.length_c   1.000
_cell.angle_alpha   90.00
_cell.angle_beta   90.00
_cell.angle_gamma   90.00
#
_symmetry.space_group_name_H-M   'P 1'
#
loop_
_entity.id
_entity.type
_entity.pdbx_description
1 polymer ?
#
loop_
_entity_poly.entity_id
_entity_poly.type
_entity_poly.pdbx_seq_one_letter_code
_entity_poly.pdbx_strand_id
1 'polypeptide(L)'
;GFISMFIIAPPVSAINTWLVDTLKNMDPNARILLGIVMGGMMAIDMGGPINKAAYVTGTGLLASGEYHVMAAVMAGGMVPPLAIALCTTIFPNRFTESERKAGITNYVMGMSFITEGAIPFAASDPLRVIPSVCVGAATAGALSMAFDCTLQAPHGGIFVVPTIGNAGMYLAAILGGAVVGCIMMSVLKRPLNK
;
A
#
# COMPACT_ATOMS: atom_id res chain seq x y z
N GLY A 1 -15.44 11.47 29.69
CA GLY A 1 -14.35 11.66 30.67
C GLY A 1 -14.18 10.44 31.56
N PHE A 2 -15.04 10.28 32.56
CA PHE A 2 -14.89 9.23 33.59
C PHE A 2 -15.09 7.79 33.05
N ILE A 3 -16.18 7.55 32.29
CA ILE A 3 -16.46 6.23 31.68
C ILE A 3 -15.38 5.83 30.67
N SER A 4 -14.94 6.77 29.84
CA SER A 4 -13.88 6.52 28.84
C SER A 4 -12.52 6.20 29.47
N MET A 5 -12.15 6.86 30.58
CA MET A 5 -10.85 6.63 31.23
C MET A 5 -10.80 5.38 32.10
N PHE A 6 -11.89 4.99 32.77
CA PHE A 6 -11.84 3.92 33.78
C PHE A 6 -12.50 2.62 33.35
N ILE A 7 -13.40 2.63 32.36
CA ILE A 7 -14.10 1.43 31.90
C ILE A 7 -13.60 1.01 30.51
N ILE A 8 -13.35 1.97 29.62
CA ILE A 8 -12.99 1.69 28.23
C ILE A 8 -11.47 1.67 28.03
N ALA A 9 -10.73 2.65 28.56
CA ALA A 9 -9.28 2.74 28.34
C ALA A 9 -8.48 1.53 28.89
N PRO A 10 -8.77 0.95 30.07
CA PRO A 10 -8.00 -0.19 30.58
C PRO A 10 -8.09 -1.45 29.69
N PRO A 11 -9.27 -1.97 29.28
CA PRO A 11 -9.34 -3.13 28.40
C PRO A 11 -8.79 -2.84 27.00
N VAL A 12 -9.00 -1.63 26.46
CA VAL A 12 -8.44 -1.23 25.16
C VAL A 12 -6.91 -1.17 25.21
N SER A 13 -6.34 -0.63 26.29
CA SER A 13 -4.88 -0.61 26.49
C SER A 13 -4.32 -2.03 26.60
N ALA A 14 -4.98 -2.92 27.34
CA ALA A 14 -4.53 -4.31 27.50
C ALA A 14 -4.53 -5.07 26.16
N ILE A 15 -5.58 -4.90 25.36
CA ILE A 15 -5.66 -5.48 24.00
C ILE A 15 -4.54 -4.92 23.12
N ASN A 16 -4.29 -3.61 23.19
CA ASN A 16 -3.27 -2.96 22.38
C ASN A 16 -1.85 -3.43 22.78
N THR A 17 -1.56 -3.51 24.09
CA THR A 17 -0.30 -4.08 24.59
C THR A 17 -0.13 -5.54 24.13
N TRP A 18 -1.17 -6.37 24.25
CA TRP A 18 -1.12 -7.75 23.77
C TRP A 18 -0.87 -7.84 22.25
N LEU A 19 -1.54 -7.01 21.45
CA LEU A 19 -1.32 -6.93 20.00
C LEU A 19 0.12 -6.57 19.67
N VAL A 20 0.66 -5.56 20.35
CA VAL A 20 2.01 -5.04 20.10
C VAL A 20 3.06 -6.04 20.54
N ASP A 21 2.89 -6.68 21.68
CA ASP A 21 3.80 -7.74 22.14
C ASP A 21 3.74 -8.95 21.22
N THR A 22 2.56 -9.28 20.68
CA THR A 22 2.40 -10.32 19.66
C THR A 22 3.17 -9.95 18.38
N LEU A 23 3.05 -8.71 17.89
CA LEU A 23 3.75 -8.22 16.69
C LEU A 23 5.27 -8.17 16.91
N LYS A 24 5.72 -7.69 18.06
CA LYS A 24 7.15 -7.63 18.44
C LYS A 24 7.78 -9.01 18.54
N ASN A 25 7.04 -10.00 19.03
CA ASN A 25 7.53 -11.38 19.15
C ASN A 25 7.12 -12.28 17.96
N MET A 26 6.51 -11.69 16.93
CA MET A 26 6.06 -12.43 15.75
C MET A 26 7.25 -12.95 14.95
N ASP A 27 7.16 -14.20 14.51
CA ASP A 27 8.13 -14.79 13.58
C ASP A 27 8.25 -13.92 12.31
N PRO A 28 9.46 -13.71 11.76
CA PRO A 28 9.67 -12.91 10.56
C PRO A 28 8.75 -13.30 9.38
N ASN A 29 8.45 -14.58 9.20
CA ASN A 29 7.56 -15.03 8.11
C ASN A 29 6.11 -14.55 8.34
N ALA A 30 5.65 -14.53 9.58
CA ALA A 30 4.32 -14.04 9.92
C ALA A 30 4.21 -12.52 9.77
N ARG A 31 5.30 -11.76 10.01
CA ARG A 31 5.35 -10.32 9.70
C ARG A 31 5.23 -10.04 8.21
N ILE A 32 5.90 -10.83 7.37
CA ILE A 32 5.77 -10.72 5.90
C ILE A 32 4.33 -10.97 5.48
N LEU A 33 3.67 -11.99 6.02
CA LEU A 33 2.25 -12.26 5.74
C LEU A 33 1.35 -11.10 6.16
N LEU A 34 1.60 -10.50 7.31
CA LEU A 34 0.91 -9.28 7.73
C LEU A 34 1.11 -8.15 6.72
N GLY A 35 2.34 -7.95 6.23
CA GLY A 35 2.65 -7.00 5.16
C GLY A 35 1.87 -7.24 3.88
N ILE A 36 1.74 -8.50 3.45
CA ILE A 36 0.93 -8.91 2.28
C ILE A 36 -0.52 -8.45 2.45
N VAL A 37 -1.13 -8.75 3.60
CA VAL A 37 -2.53 -8.41 3.88
C VAL A 37 -2.71 -6.89 3.94
N MET A 38 -1.90 -6.21 4.76
CA MET A 38 -2.04 -4.77 4.99
C MET A 38 -1.74 -3.96 3.73
N GLY A 39 -0.69 -4.31 2.98
CA GLY A 39 -0.37 -3.69 1.70
C GLY A 39 -1.43 -3.97 0.65
N GLY A 40 -1.93 -5.20 0.56
CA GLY A 40 -2.97 -5.59 -0.39
C GLY A 40 -4.29 -4.85 -0.15
N MET A 41 -4.72 -4.71 1.11
CA MET A 41 -5.94 -3.98 1.49
C MET A 41 -5.96 -2.54 0.98
N MET A 42 -4.79 -1.88 0.89
CA MET A 42 -4.69 -0.51 0.40
C MET A 42 -5.08 -0.36 -1.08
N ALA A 43 -5.02 -1.43 -1.86
CA ALA A 43 -5.23 -1.38 -3.29
C ALA A 43 -6.62 -1.91 -3.74
N ILE A 44 -7.41 -2.50 -2.84
CA ILE A 44 -8.66 -3.19 -3.21
C ILE A 44 -9.71 -2.21 -3.74
N ASP A 45 -9.87 -1.06 -3.08
CA ASP A 45 -10.92 -0.08 -3.37
C ASP A 45 -10.38 1.35 -3.55
N MET A 46 -9.06 1.50 -3.73
CA MET A 46 -8.37 2.74 -4.11
C MET A 46 -8.76 3.97 -3.27
N GLY A 47 -8.90 3.79 -1.94
CA GLY A 47 -9.29 4.85 -1.00
C GLY A 47 -10.67 4.66 -0.36
N GLY A 48 -11.31 3.52 -0.63
CA GLY A 48 -12.58 3.12 -0.02
C GLY A 48 -12.45 2.58 1.42
N PRO A 49 -13.50 1.91 1.93
CA PRO A 49 -13.54 1.42 3.30
C PRO A 49 -12.42 0.44 3.68
N ILE A 50 -11.97 -0.43 2.78
CA ILE A 50 -10.94 -1.44 3.05
C ILE A 50 -9.57 -0.79 3.17
N ASN A 51 -9.25 0.13 2.24
CA ASN A 51 -8.05 0.96 2.34
C ASN A 51 -8.03 1.75 3.65
N LYS A 52 -9.14 2.42 3.99
CA LYS A 52 -9.25 3.20 5.24
C LYS A 52 -9.13 2.32 6.49
N ALA A 53 -9.67 1.09 6.46
CA ALA A 53 -9.50 0.15 7.56
C ALA A 53 -8.02 -0.18 7.79
N ALA A 54 -7.28 -0.50 6.72
CA ALA A 54 -5.84 -0.76 6.82
C ALA A 54 -5.07 0.46 7.33
N TYR A 55 -5.41 1.66 6.84
CA TYR A 55 -4.83 2.92 7.30
C TYR A 55 -5.05 3.18 8.79
N VAL A 56 -6.29 3.01 9.28
CA VAL A 56 -6.63 3.20 10.69
C VAL A 56 -5.94 2.17 11.56
N THR A 57 -5.83 0.91 11.12
CA THR A 57 -5.06 -0.12 11.83
C THR A 57 -3.59 0.26 11.94
N GLY A 58 -2.95 0.70 10.85
CA GLY A 58 -1.56 1.17 10.89
C GLY A 58 -1.38 2.37 11.82
N THR A 59 -2.31 3.33 11.77
CA THR A 59 -2.26 4.53 12.62
C THR A 59 -2.44 4.19 14.10
N GLY A 60 -3.34 3.25 14.42
CA GLY A 60 -3.59 2.81 15.79
C GLY A 60 -2.36 2.16 16.44
N LEU A 61 -1.55 1.46 15.65
CA LEU A 61 -0.33 0.78 16.12
C LEU A 61 0.84 1.75 16.35
N LEU A 62 0.85 2.93 15.71
CA LEU A 62 1.87 3.96 15.93
C LEU A 62 1.92 4.41 17.39
N ALA A 63 0.74 4.57 18.03
CA ALA A 63 0.62 5.00 19.42
C ALA A 63 1.27 4.00 20.40
N SER A 64 1.48 2.77 19.95
CA SER A 64 2.05 1.68 20.74
C SER A 64 3.52 1.39 20.40
N GLY A 65 4.12 2.23 19.57
CA GLY A 65 5.50 2.08 19.13
C GLY A 65 5.71 0.98 18.10
N GLU A 66 4.66 0.60 17.36
CA GLU A 66 4.80 -0.27 16.19
C GLU A 66 4.68 0.53 14.88
N TYR A 67 5.77 0.57 14.13
CA TYR A 67 6.01 1.39 12.95
C TYR A 67 6.09 0.61 11.64
N HIS A 68 6.24 -0.73 11.68
CA HIS A 68 6.39 -1.55 10.45
C HIS A 68 5.06 -1.67 9.69
N VAL A 69 3.95 -1.87 10.42
CA VAL A 69 2.61 -1.93 9.82
C VAL A 69 2.29 -0.64 9.07
N MET A 70 2.59 0.52 9.65
CA MET A 70 2.38 1.80 8.98
C MET A 70 3.22 1.92 7.70
N ALA A 71 4.49 1.49 7.72
CA ALA A 71 5.33 1.47 6.53
C ALA A 71 4.72 0.58 5.43
N ALA A 72 4.29 -0.64 5.76
CA ALA A 72 3.68 -1.55 4.78
C ALA A 72 2.37 -0.98 4.17
N VAL A 73 1.52 -0.36 4.98
CA VAL A 73 0.29 0.31 4.55
C VAL A 73 0.61 1.48 3.60
N MET A 74 1.56 2.35 3.97
CA MET A 74 1.92 3.48 3.11
C MET A 74 2.56 2.99 1.79
N ALA A 75 3.45 1.99 1.84
CA ALA A 75 4.04 1.41 0.63
C ALA A 75 2.96 0.85 -0.30
N GLY A 76 2.02 0.09 0.26
CA GLY A 76 0.90 -0.49 -0.46
C GLY A 76 0.02 0.55 -1.17
N GLY A 77 -0.31 1.66 -0.52
CA GLY A 77 -1.14 2.70 -1.14
C GLY A 77 -0.45 3.52 -2.23
N MET A 78 0.89 3.59 -2.23
CA MET A 78 1.63 4.24 -3.33
C MET A 78 1.61 3.40 -4.62
N VAL A 79 1.45 2.07 -4.51
CA VAL A 79 1.65 1.14 -5.62
C VAL A 79 0.59 1.24 -6.73
N PRO A 80 -0.73 1.30 -6.47
CA PRO A 80 -1.73 1.26 -7.55
C PRO A 80 -1.52 2.29 -8.67
N PRO A 81 -1.39 3.60 -8.39
CA PRO A 81 -1.09 4.57 -9.42
C PRO A 81 0.30 4.35 -10.07
N LEU A 82 1.34 4.00 -9.31
CA LEU A 82 2.67 3.74 -9.87
C LEU A 82 2.70 2.54 -10.82
N ALA A 83 2.02 1.45 -10.47
CA ALA A 83 1.91 0.25 -11.29
C ALA A 83 1.20 0.56 -12.62
N ILE A 84 0.14 1.37 -12.58
CA ILE A 84 -0.57 1.84 -13.79
C ILE A 84 0.35 2.74 -14.63
N ALA A 85 1.01 3.70 -14.01
CA ALA A 85 1.92 4.63 -14.70
C ALA A 85 3.05 3.87 -15.42
N LEU A 86 3.68 2.92 -14.74
CA LEU A 86 4.68 2.02 -15.32
C LEU A 86 4.10 1.20 -16.47
N CYS A 87 2.94 0.57 -16.27
CA CYS A 87 2.35 -0.30 -17.28
C CYS A 87 1.94 0.47 -18.55
N THR A 88 1.41 1.68 -18.39
CA THR A 88 1.04 2.54 -19.53
C THR A 88 2.27 3.03 -20.32
N THR A 89 3.41 3.20 -19.64
CA THR A 89 4.68 3.62 -20.25
C THR A 89 5.37 2.46 -20.99
N ILE A 90 5.46 1.29 -20.36
CA ILE A 90 6.21 0.13 -20.88
C ILE A 90 5.37 -0.67 -21.89
N PHE A 91 4.06 -0.75 -21.68
CA PHE A 91 3.15 -1.52 -22.53
C PHE A 91 2.04 -0.65 -23.14
N PRO A 92 2.39 0.41 -23.89
CA PRO A 92 1.43 1.40 -24.38
C PRO A 92 0.39 0.84 -25.36
N ASN A 93 0.67 -0.31 -25.98
CA ASN A 93 -0.25 -0.99 -26.90
C ASN A 93 -1.50 -1.58 -26.21
N ARG A 94 -1.54 -1.63 -24.88
CA ARG A 94 -2.67 -2.14 -24.08
C ARG A 94 -3.60 -1.05 -23.57
N PHE A 95 -3.28 0.22 -23.85
CA PHE A 95 -3.99 1.38 -23.32
C PHE A 95 -4.37 2.34 -24.45
N THR A 96 -5.51 2.97 -24.29
CA THR A 96 -6.00 4.03 -25.18
C THR A 96 -5.11 5.27 -25.09
N GLU A 97 -5.27 6.22 -26.01
CA GLU A 97 -4.50 7.48 -25.94
C GLU A 97 -4.83 8.30 -24.69
N SER A 98 -6.10 8.34 -24.27
CA SER A 98 -6.54 9.01 -23.04
C SER A 98 -5.93 8.35 -21.80
N GLU A 99 -5.97 7.01 -21.72
CA GLU A 99 -5.35 6.26 -20.62
C GLU A 99 -3.84 6.47 -20.55
N ARG A 100 -3.14 6.56 -21.68
CA ARG A 100 -1.69 6.86 -21.70
C ARG A 100 -1.38 8.26 -21.18
N LYS A 101 -2.19 9.26 -21.53
CA LYS A 101 -2.03 10.63 -21.02
C LYS A 101 -2.30 10.69 -19.51
N ALA A 102 -3.33 10.01 -19.02
CA ALA A 102 -3.62 9.87 -17.59
C ALA A 102 -2.58 9.02 -16.85
N GLY A 103 -1.92 8.08 -17.53
CA GLY A 103 -0.86 7.27 -16.94
C GLY A 103 0.35 8.09 -16.50
N ILE A 104 0.68 9.17 -17.20
CA ILE A 104 1.79 10.05 -16.85
C ILE A 104 1.52 10.77 -15.52
N THR A 105 0.29 11.25 -15.31
CA THR A 105 -0.09 11.92 -14.05
C THR A 105 -0.04 10.96 -12.86
N ASN A 106 -0.25 9.66 -13.10
CA ASN A 106 -0.21 8.64 -12.06
C ASN A 106 1.18 8.43 -11.43
N TYR A 107 2.29 8.80 -12.09
CA TYR A 107 3.60 8.82 -11.42
C TYR A 107 3.59 9.79 -10.24
N VAL A 108 3.11 11.02 -10.47
CA VAL A 108 3.07 12.06 -9.43
C VAL A 108 2.06 11.69 -8.35
N MET A 109 0.89 11.19 -8.75
CA MET A 109 -0.13 10.75 -7.79
C MET A 109 0.40 9.64 -6.89
N GLY A 110 1.04 8.62 -7.45
CA GLY A 110 1.61 7.53 -6.66
C GLY A 110 2.78 7.93 -5.78
N MET A 111 3.70 8.75 -6.29
CA MET A 111 4.77 9.34 -5.47
C MET A 111 4.23 10.25 -4.36
N SER A 112 3.01 10.77 -4.47
CA SER A 112 2.36 11.63 -3.47
C SER A 112 1.35 10.87 -2.60
N PHE A 113 1.30 9.54 -2.71
CA PHE A 113 0.33 8.69 -1.98
C PHE A 113 -1.15 9.03 -2.28
N ILE A 114 -1.43 9.43 -3.51
CA ILE A 114 -2.78 9.70 -4.02
C ILE A 114 -3.21 8.47 -4.83
N THR A 115 -4.04 7.62 -4.24
CA THR A 115 -4.42 6.32 -4.83
C THR A 115 -5.54 6.48 -5.87
N GLU A 116 -6.23 7.62 -5.85
CA GLU A 116 -7.40 7.94 -6.68
C GLU A 116 -7.08 7.97 -8.18
N GLY A 117 -5.82 8.18 -8.55
CA GLY A 117 -5.36 8.13 -9.94
C GLY A 117 -5.58 6.76 -10.60
N ALA A 118 -5.74 5.71 -9.79
CA ALA A 118 -6.04 4.37 -10.25
C ALA A 118 -7.54 4.13 -10.52
N ILE A 119 -8.44 4.93 -9.93
CA ILE A 119 -9.90 4.73 -10.03
C ILE A 119 -10.40 4.72 -11.48
N PRO A 120 -10.01 5.65 -12.37
CA PRO A 120 -10.51 5.64 -13.75
C PRO A 120 -10.11 4.37 -14.53
N PHE A 121 -8.93 3.82 -14.24
CA PHE A 121 -8.45 2.59 -14.88
C PHE A 121 -9.12 1.35 -14.30
N ALA A 122 -9.36 1.34 -12.98
CA ALA A 122 -10.12 0.28 -12.33
C ALA A 122 -11.58 0.28 -12.77
N ALA A 123 -12.17 1.45 -13.01
CA ALA A 123 -13.53 1.57 -13.53
C ALA A 123 -13.63 1.09 -14.99
N SER A 124 -12.61 1.36 -15.83
CA SER A 124 -12.61 0.92 -17.23
C SER A 124 -12.38 -0.58 -17.38
N ASP A 125 -11.58 -1.20 -16.50
CA ASP A 125 -11.21 -2.61 -16.58
C ASP A 125 -10.97 -3.26 -15.20
N PRO A 126 -12.02 -3.43 -14.38
CA PRO A 126 -11.89 -3.79 -12.97
C PRO A 126 -11.26 -5.17 -12.77
N LEU A 127 -11.66 -6.14 -13.60
CA LEU A 127 -11.21 -7.54 -13.49
C LEU A 127 -9.71 -7.72 -13.74
N ARG A 128 -9.07 -6.77 -14.42
CA ARG A 128 -7.64 -6.85 -14.74
C ARG A 128 -6.82 -5.87 -13.92
N VAL A 129 -7.34 -4.67 -13.67
CA VAL A 129 -6.60 -3.64 -12.95
C VAL A 129 -6.58 -3.92 -11.45
N ILE A 130 -7.73 -4.17 -10.82
CA ILE A 130 -7.82 -4.35 -9.35
C ILE A 130 -6.94 -5.50 -8.88
N PRO A 131 -7.02 -6.73 -9.43
CA PRO A 131 -6.16 -7.82 -8.97
C PRO A 131 -4.68 -7.53 -9.16
N SER A 132 -4.31 -6.87 -10.27
CA SER A 132 -2.91 -6.55 -10.56
C SER A 132 -2.32 -5.57 -9.55
N VAL A 133 -3.03 -4.49 -9.25
CA VAL A 133 -2.56 -3.51 -8.27
C VAL A 133 -2.61 -4.05 -6.85
N CYS A 134 -3.56 -4.94 -6.53
CA CYS A 134 -3.61 -5.65 -5.24
C CYS A 134 -2.38 -6.53 -5.03
N VAL A 135 -2.02 -7.34 -6.02
CA VAL A 135 -0.81 -8.19 -5.95
C VAL A 135 0.44 -7.33 -5.85
N GLY A 136 0.52 -6.24 -6.61
CA GLY A 136 1.63 -5.29 -6.50
C GLY A 136 1.75 -4.65 -5.11
N ALA A 137 0.63 -4.17 -4.55
CA ALA A 137 0.60 -3.52 -3.25
C ALA A 137 0.89 -4.50 -2.10
N ALA A 138 0.37 -5.73 -2.19
CA ALA A 138 0.70 -6.81 -1.28
C ALA A 138 2.20 -7.15 -1.34
N THR A 139 2.80 -7.16 -2.54
CA THR A 139 4.24 -7.36 -2.71
C THR A 139 5.04 -6.23 -2.05
N ALA A 140 4.64 -4.97 -2.23
CA ALA A 140 5.31 -3.84 -1.57
C ALA A 140 5.21 -3.93 -0.04
N GLY A 141 4.04 -4.29 0.49
CA GLY A 141 3.86 -4.50 1.93
C GLY A 141 4.71 -5.66 2.47
N ALA A 142 4.78 -6.77 1.74
CA ALA A 142 5.63 -7.92 2.07
C ALA A 142 7.11 -7.54 2.11
N LEU A 143 7.60 -6.85 1.08
CA LEU A 143 8.98 -6.39 0.98
C LEU A 143 9.30 -5.35 2.06
N SER A 144 8.39 -4.44 2.35
CA SER A 144 8.53 -3.47 3.45
C SER A 144 8.76 -4.17 4.78
N MET A 145 7.98 -5.22 5.08
CA MET A 145 8.15 -6.05 6.28
C MET A 145 9.43 -6.88 6.25
N ALA A 146 9.80 -7.44 5.09
CA ALA A 146 11.01 -8.25 4.95
C ALA A 146 12.30 -7.43 5.10
N PHE A 147 12.26 -6.15 4.72
CA PHE A 147 13.39 -5.22 4.82
C PHE A 147 13.40 -4.42 6.13
N ASP A 148 12.51 -4.74 7.06
CA ASP A 148 12.43 -4.06 8.37
C ASP A 148 12.22 -2.53 8.22
N CYS A 149 11.42 -2.14 7.23
CA CYS A 149 11.11 -0.72 7.01
C CYS A 149 10.14 -0.22 8.08
N THR A 150 10.42 0.97 8.62
CA THR A 150 9.57 1.60 9.66
C THR A 150 9.17 2.99 9.24
N LEU A 151 7.96 3.41 9.62
CA LEU A 151 7.46 4.75 9.34
C LEU A 151 6.67 5.27 10.55
N GLN A 152 7.13 6.38 11.11
CA GLN A 152 6.52 6.99 12.30
C GLN A 152 5.43 8.01 11.95
N ALA A 153 5.47 8.58 10.75
CA ALA A 153 4.47 9.54 10.31
C ALA A 153 3.28 8.82 9.64
N PRO A 154 2.02 9.14 10.00
CA PRO A 154 0.84 8.60 9.34
C PRO A 154 0.58 9.31 8.02
N HIS A 155 1.58 9.37 7.14
CA HIS A 155 1.43 9.93 5.82
C HIS A 155 2.37 9.20 4.86
N GLY A 156 1.94 9.00 3.63
CA GLY A 156 2.75 8.37 2.59
C GLY A 156 3.40 9.40 1.68
N GLY A 157 4.05 8.89 0.64
CA GLY A 157 4.63 9.69 -0.42
C GLY A 157 6.12 9.95 -0.24
N ILE A 158 6.74 10.49 -1.28
CA ILE A 158 8.18 10.76 -1.31
C ILE A 158 8.60 11.76 -0.22
N PHE A 159 7.67 12.60 0.22
CA PHE A 159 7.90 13.65 1.22
C PHE A 159 8.20 13.10 2.63
N VAL A 160 7.75 11.88 2.93
CA VAL A 160 8.00 11.24 4.23
C VAL A 160 9.22 10.32 4.23
N VAL A 161 9.88 10.12 3.08
CA VAL A 161 11.08 9.27 2.99
C VAL A 161 12.16 9.61 4.03
N PRO A 162 12.43 10.90 4.39
CA PRO A 162 13.39 11.22 5.44
C PRO A 162 13.05 10.69 6.83
N THR A 163 11.77 10.35 7.10
CA THR A 163 11.30 9.82 8.39
C THR A 163 11.17 8.29 8.39
N ILE A 164 11.58 7.64 7.30
CA ILE A 164 11.49 6.19 7.13
C ILE A 164 12.79 5.51 7.59
N GLY A 165 12.66 4.52 8.46
CA GLY A 165 13.74 3.57 8.74
C GLY A 165 13.96 2.68 7.53
N ASN A 166 15.22 2.54 7.12
CA ASN A 166 15.62 1.82 5.90
C ASN A 166 15.02 2.39 4.59
N ALA A 167 15.01 3.73 4.45
CA ALA A 167 14.44 4.46 3.33
C ALA A 167 14.81 3.93 1.93
N GLY A 168 16.05 3.50 1.71
CA GLY A 168 16.48 2.93 0.43
C GLY A 168 15.74 1.64 0.08
N MET A 169 15.60 0.73 1.05
CA MET A 169 14.87 -0.52 0.87
C MET A 169 13.36 -0.30 0.81
N TYR A 170 12.84 0.74 1.47
CA TYR A 170 11.45 1.14 1.35
C TYR A 170 11.09 1.59 -0.07
N LEU A 171 11.93 2.43 -0.68
CA LEU A 171 11.76 2.84 -2.08
C LEU A 171 11.89 1.64 -3.03
N ALA A 172 12.82 0.72 -2.74
CA ALA A 172 12.95 -0.53 -3.48
C ALA A 172 11.70 -1.44 -3.34
N ALA A 173 11.07 -1.49 -2.16
CA ALA A 173 9.85 -2.24 -1.93
C ALA A 173 8.66 -1.66 -2.73
N ILE A 174 8.49 -0.35 -2.74
CA ILE A 174 7.46 0.33 -3.55
C ILE A 174 7.69 0.07 -5.03
N LEU A 175 8.93 0.25 -5.51
CA LEU A 175 9.27 0.02 -6.91
C LEU A 175 9.06 -1.45 -7.30
N GLY A 176 9.47 -2.39 -6.44
CA GLY A 176 9.26 -3.82 -6.64
C GLY A 176 7.77 -4.17 -6.75
N GLY A 177 6.94 -3.65 -5.84
CA GLY A 177 5.49 -3.81 -5.91
C GLY A 177 4.86 -3.18 -7.16
N ALA A 178 5.32 -1.99 -7.55
CA ALA A 178 4.85 -1.32 -8.77
C ALA A 178 5.23 -2.10 -10.04
N VAL A 179 6.43 -2.67 -10.10
CA VAL A 179 6.88 -3.54 -11.19
C VAL A 179 6.05 -4.83 -11.24
N VAL A 180 5.84 -5.50 -10.10
CA VAL A 180 5.00 -6.71 -10.04
C VAL A 180 3.57 -6.41 -10.48
N GLY A 181 2.98 -5.31 -10.00
CA GLY A 181 1.65 -4.88 -10.41
C GLY A 181 1.58 -4.56 -11.90
N CYS A 182 2.59 -3.89 -12.46
CA CYS A 182 2.73 -3.62 -13.88
C CYS A 182 2.82 -4.91 -14.71
N ILE A 183 3.66 -5.87 -14.30
CA ILE A 183 3.81 -7.16 -15.00
C ILE A 183 2.49 -7.91 -14.97
N MET A 184 1.84 -8.04 -13.81
CA MET A 184 0.54 -8.71 -13.67
C MET A 184 -0.50 -8.06 -14.59
N MET A 185 -0.56 -6.73 -14.60
CA MET A 185 -1.49 -5.98 -15.45
C MET A 185 -1.21 -6.18 -16.94
N SER A 186 0.06 -6.24 -17.34
CA SER A 186 0.48 -6.47 -18.72
C SER A 186 0.17 -7.87 -19.23
N VAL A 187 0.13 -8.86 -18.33
CA VAL A 187 -0.25 -10.25 -18.63
C VAL A 187 -1.77 -10.35 -18.76
N LEU A 188 -2.52 -9.68 -17.88
CA LEU A 188 -3.98 -9.73 -17.88
C LEU A 188 -4.62 -8.88 -18.99
N LYS A 189 -4.14 -7.64 -19.22
CA LYS A 189 -4.61 -6.77 -20.31
C LYS A 189 -3.95 -7.18 -21.62
N ARG A 190 -4.77 -7.59 -22.59
CA ARG A 190 -4.31 -7.88 -23.95
C ARG A 190 -4.05 -6.59 -24.74
N PRO A 191 -3.16 -6.62 -25.74
CA PRO A 191 -3.01 -5.50 -26.66
C PRO A 191 -4.36 -5.12 -27.27
N LEU A 192 -4.60 -3.82 -27.43
CA LEU A 192 -5.76 -3.33 -28.13
C LEU A 192 -5.61 -3.68 -29.61
N ASN A 193 -6.64 -4.30 -30.20
CA ASN A 193 -6.73 -4.44 -31.64
C ASN A 193 -6.95 -3.03 -32.21
N LYS A 194 -5.91 -2.47 -32.82
CA LYS A 194 -6.00 -1.22 -33.57
C LYS A 194 -6.37 -1.50 -35.01
#